data_AF-A0A2V1AZB2-F1
#
_entry.id   AF-A0A2V1AZB2-F1
#
_cell.length_a   1.000
_cell.length_b   1.000
_cell.length_c   1.000
_cell.angle_alpha   90.00
_cell.angle_beta   90.00
_cell.angle_gamma   90.00
#
_symmetry.space_group_name_H-M   'P 1'
#
loop_
_entity.id
_entity.type
_entity.pdbx_description
1 polymer ?
#
loop_
_entity_poly.entity_id
_entity_poly.type
_entity_poly.pdbx_seq_one_letter_code
_entity_poly.pdbx_strand_id
1 'polypeptide(L)'
;MKKYQLMGRRKVAHPKNVPKYPLLHLHSLPYEILIAIFSLLPLETLIQLSLSCLKFHNIVCKNFIYQDVYFKSTSHFIRFADAHLSSRASLARRFGLNEPSSMINYIRKVHFVNPPTNDKEASSTSIAGTYNYDAWVTSFKCLLNEAYGLKEVSITEISPLFEFPPEFMADSLSSLTSKFSFRRHAPSRTLERLSLTAQSGWTIPFKIGQMSIFASVFDQINELQLNKFVINETKLLSDNWDKKLRVDSLIANACIYSDSKKAAKRRCTNIFGHTCSLSLLDIHHGADLSLIDFVKSNGRLGRLVIDISSKVFFTTENSVTTFNFTKFNNFFKLVCSGQGGYSDLREIVLVNFDLFHDFSHQHKNRPLDVIQEDSESASLEDEPEVDDWVEPSKNTFEYFLRYLSQMPNLTIVIKERPKVMHTCVKCGFTLEEEHKKISSLLPHEWAIILAPVLCNPNCNVNIYDHAWTALYSRKVRI
;
A
#
# COMPACT_ATOMS: atom_id res chain seq x y z
N MET A 1 -39.64 63.07 -8.56
CA MET A 1 -38.98 61.90 -7.95
C MET A 1 -37.85 61.42 -8.86
N LYS A 2 -36.59 61.63 -8.47
CA LYS A 2 -35.42 61.18 -9.26
C LYS A 2 -34.97 59.81 -8.76
N LYS A 3 -35.04 58.78 -9.61
CA LYS A 3 -34.56 57.42 -9.32
C LYS A 3 -33.04 57.44 -9.15
N TYR A 4 -32.54 57.09 -7.97
CA TYR A 4 -31.13 56.81 -7.72
C TYR A 4 -30.75 55.49 -8.41
N GLN A 5 -30.11 55.56 -9.58
CA GLN A 5 -29.36 54.43 -10.13
C GLN A 5 -28.00 54.35 -9.42
N LEU A 6 -27.90 53.49 -8.41
CA LEU A 6 -26.63 53.03 -7.85
C LEU A 6 -25.96 52.06 -8.85
N MET A 7 -25.39 52.59 -9.94
CA MET A 7 -24.37 51.85 -10.68
C MET A 7 -23.06 51.94 -9.89
N GLY A 8 -22.78 50.90 -9.11
CA GLY A 8 -21.48 50.73 -8.46
C GLY A 8 -20.38 50.77 -9.52
N ARG A 9 -19.52 51.81 -9.48
CA ARG A 9 -18.29 51.87 -10.26
C ARG A 9 -17.48 50.61 -9.97
N ARG A 10 -17.35 49.70 -10.95
CA ARG A 10 -16.34 48.64 -10.90
C ARG A 10 -14.99 49.33 -10.69
N LYS A 11 -14.36 49.11 -9.54
CA LYS A 11 -12.96 49.53 -9.32
C LYS A 11 -12.14 48.87 -10.42
N VAL A 12 -11.69 49.65 -11.41
CA VAL A 12 -10.74 49.18 -12.42
C VAL A 12 -9.46 48.84 -11.67
N ALA A 13 -9.15 47.54 -11.57
CA ALA A 13 -7.94 47.07 -10.92
C ALA A 13 -6.75 47.77 -11.57
N HIS A 14 -6.04 48.60 -10.81
CA HIS A 14 -4.81 49.19 -11.30
C HIS A 14 -3.82 48.04 -11.58
N PRO A 15 -3.16 48.02 -12.75
CA PRO A 15 -2.12 47.04 -13.01
C PRO A 15 -1.05 47.21 -11.92
N LYS A 16 -0.80 46.14 -11.17
CA LYS A 16 0.28 46.14 -10.18
C LYS A 16 1.59 46.47 -10.91
N ASN A 17 2.35 47.44 -10.41
CA ASN A 17 3.70 47.70 -10.89
C ASN A 17 4.56 46.47 -10.61
N VAL A 18 4.73 45.61 -11.62
CA VAL A 18 5.63 44.47 -11.55
C VAL A 18 7.03 44.97 -11.93
N PRO A 19 8.07 44.74 -11.11
CA PRO A 19 9.43 45.11 -11.45
C PRO A 19 9.85 44.43 -12.77
N LYS A 20 10.41 45.21 -13.70
CA LYS A 20 10.91 44.72 -14.98
C LYS A 20 12.35 44.24 -14.80
N TYR A 21 12.57 42.93 -14.94
CA TYR A 21 13.90 42.33 -14.90
C TYR A 21 14.47 42.20 -16.33
N PRO A 22 15.81 42.25 -16.50
CA PRO A 22 16.45 41.93 -17.78
C PRO A 22 16.07 40.52 -18.28
N LEU A 23 16.06 40.30 -19.59
CA LEU A 23 15.69 39.00 -20.19
C LEU A 23 16.59 37.84 -19.71
N LEU A 24 17.86 38.12 -19.42
CA LEU A 24 18.82 37.14 -18.92
C LEU A 24 18.75 36.92 -17.39
N HIS A 25 17.91 37.66 -16.68
CA HIS A 25 17.77 37.51 -15.25
C HIS A 25 16.93 36.27 -14.92
N LEU A 26 17.33 35.50 -13.90
CA LEU A 26 16.64 34.27 -13.49
C LEU A 26 15.12 34.47 -13.30
N HIS A 27 14.70 35.60 -12.71
CA HIS A 27 13.28 35.93 -12.51
C HIS A 27 12.48 36.01 -13.83
N SER A 28 13.11 36.34 -14.95
CA SER A 28 12.46 36.48 -16.26
C SER A 28 12.18 35.13 -16.93
N LEU A 29 12.79 34.04 -16.45
CA LEU A 29 12.60 32.72 -17.03
C LEU A 29 11.14 32.22 -16.85
N PRO A 30 10.63 31.43 -17.81
CA PRO A 30 9.38 30.69 -17.69
C PRO A 30 9.32 29.82 -16.43
N TYR A 31 8.11 29.57 -15.95
CA TYR A 31 7.85 28.86 -14.70
C TYR A 31 8.39 27.42 -14.73
N GLU A 32 8.23 26.74 -15.86
CA GLU A 32 8.64 25.36 -16.11
C GLU A 32 10.17 25.23 -16.06
N ILE A 33 10.89 26.19 -16.65
CA ILE A 33 12.35 26.24 -16.63
C ILE A 33 12.85 26.49 -15.20
N LEU A 34 12.18 27.40 -14.46
CA LEU A 34 12.53 27.65 -13.06
C LEU A 34 12.32 26.41 -12.18
N ILE A 35 11.25 25.65 -12.39
CA ILE A 35 11.06 24.36 -11.70
C ILE A 35 12.20 23.40 -12.01
N ALA A 36 12.55 23.24 -13.29
CA ALA A 36 13.63 22.34 -13.69
C ALA A 36 14.97 22.73 -13.04
N ILE A 37 15.32 24.03 -13.04
CA ILE A 37 16.52 24.53 -12.37
C ILE A 37 16.45 24.28 -10.86
N PHE A 38 15.34 24.66 -10.21
CA PHE A 38 15.19 24.53 -8.76
C PHE A 38 15.20 23.07 -8.32
N SER A 39 14.74 22.14 -9.16
CA SER A 39 14.77 20.71 -8.84
C SER A 39 16.16 20.10 -8.68
N LEU A 40 17.20 20.80 -9.16
CA LEU A 40 18.60 20.40 -9.00
C LEU A 40 19.25 20.98 -7.74
N LEU A 41 18.54 21.86 -7.00
CA LEU A 41 19.08 22.54 -5.83
C LEU A 41 18.71 21.79 -4.53
N PRO A 42 19.60 21.78 -3.51
CA PRO A 42 19.29 21.21 -2.21
C PRO A 42 18.23 22.05 -1.47
N LEU A 43 17.53 21.44 -0.52
CA LEU A 43 16.40 22.05 0.19
C LEU A 43 16.78 23.34 0.90
N GLU A 44 17.97 23.40 1.50
CA GLU A 44 18.47 24.59 2.21
C GLU A 44 18.60 25.78 1.25
N THR A 45 19.13 25.55 0.05
CA THR A 45 19.24 26.58 -0.99
C THR A 45 17.87 26.99 -1.51
N LEU A 46 16.93 26.05 -1.65
CA LEU A 46 15.55 26.37 -2.04
C LEU A 46 14.86 27.27 -1.01
N ILE A 47 15.05 27.00 0.28
CA ILE A 47 14.50 27.84 1.35
C ILE A 47 15.07 29.26 1.27
N GLN A 48 16.38 29.42 1.11
CA GLN A 48 17.00 30.75 0.93
C GLN A 48 16.47 31.47 -0.32
N LEU A 49 16.32 30.74 -1.42
CA LEU A 49 15.78 31.25 -2.67
C LEU A 49 14.31 31.69 -2.52
N SER A 50 13.54 30.98 -1.68
CA SER A 50 12.15 31.35 -1.35
C SER A 50 12.05 32.69 -0.62
N LEU A 51 13.10 33.11 0.09
CA LEU A 51 13.14 34.40 0.80
C LEU A 51 13.50 35.57 -0.12
N SER A 52 13.97 35.30 -1.34
CA SER A 52 14.49 36.32 -2.26
C SER A 52 13.40 37.17 -2.91
N CYS A 53 12.31 36.54 -3.37
CA CYS A 53 11.19 37.25 -3.99
C CYS A 53 9.90 36.42 -3.98
N LEU A 54 8.76 37.08 -4.17
CA LEU A 54 7.44 36.43 -4.13
C LEU A 54 7.24 35.36 -5.22
N LYS A 55 7.81 35.55 -6.43
CA LYS A 55 7.71 34.54 -7.50
C LYS A 55 8.41 33.25 -7.09
N PHE A 56 9.64 33.37 -6.60
CA PHE A 56 10.44 32.23 -6.14
C PHE A 56 9.86 31.60 -4.89
N HIS A 57 9.41 32.41 -3.93
CA HIS A 57 8.66 31.94 -2.77
C HIS A 57 7.51 31.01 -3.19
N ASN A 58 6.67 31.48 -4.11
CA ASN A 58 5.54 30.70 -4.60
C ASN A 58 5.97 29.42 -5.32
N ILE A 59 7.02 29.46 -6.15
CA ILE A 59 7.52 28.26 -6.84
C ILE A 59 8.06 27.25 -5.83
N VAL A 60 8.92 27.71 -4.91
CA VAL A 60 9.58 26.85 -3.92
C VAL A 60 8.54 26.22 -2.98
N CYS A 61 7.70 27.04 -2.36
CA CYS A 61 6.70 26.54 -1.42
C CYS A 61 5.74 25.56 -2.09
N LYS A 62 5.24 25.89 -3.29
CA LYS A 62 4.26 25.05 -3.99
C LYS A 62 4.86 23.74 -4.48
N ASN A 63 6.02 23.78 -5.13
CA ASN A 63 6.49 22.60 -5.86
C ASN A 63 7.50 21.78 -5.06
N PHE A 64 8.08 22.28 -3.98
CA PHE A 64 9.19 21.58 -3.29
C PHE A 64 8.92 21.38 -1.80
N ILE A 65 8.47 22.41 -1.07
CA ILE A 65 8.34 22.31 0.39
C ILE A 65 7.14 21.43 0.80
N TYR A 66 5.97 21.63 0.18
CA TYR A 66 4.73 20.97 0.60
C TYR A 66 4.42 19.69 -0.18
N GLN A 67 5.39 19.00 -0.79
CA GLN A 67 5.10 17.73 -1.48
C GLN A 67 4.67 16.64 -0.49
N ASP A 68 5.39 16.51 0.61
CA ASP A 68 5.18 15.50 1.65
C ASP A 68 4.97 16.19 3.00
N VAL A 69 3.78 16.05 3.58
CA VAL A 69 3.41 16.73 4.82
C VAL A 69 3.08 15.73 5.92
N TYR A 70 3.70 15.91 7.08
CA TYR A 70 3.59 14.99 8.21
C TYR A 70 3.07 15.71 9.46
N PHE A 71 1.91 15.29 9.95
CA PHE A 71 1.21 15.87 11.09
C PHE A 71 1.21 14.91 12.29
N LYS A 72 2.11 15.16 13.26
CA LYS A 72 2.15 14.47 14.56
C LYS A 72 1.00 14.85 15.50
N SER A 73 0.37 15.99 15.27
CA SER A 73 -0.61 16.58 16.18
C SER A 73 -1.77 17.22 15.40
N THR A 74 -2.98 16.97 15.90
CA THR A 74 -4.23 17.58 15.42
C THR A 74 -4.15 19.11 15.38
N SER A 75 -3.53 19.75 16.39
CA SER A 75 -3.43 21.21 16.43
C SER A 75 -2.54 21.78 15.33
N HIS A 76 -1.46 21.08 14.97
CA HIS A 76 -0.60 21.47 13.86
C HIS A 76 -1.33 21.36 12.51
N PHE A 77 -2.13 20.30 12.35
CA PHE A 77 -2.95 20.17 11.16
C PHE A 77 -4.01 21.27 11.06
N ILE A 78 -4.71 21.59 12.15
CA ILE A 78 -5.71 22.66 12.13
C ILE A 78 -5.06 24.02 11.81
N ARG A 79 -3.91 24.34 12.43
CA ARG A 79 -3.16 25.56 12.10
C ARG A 79 -2.72 25.60 10.64
N PHE A 80 -2.27 24.47 10.10
CA PHE A 80 -1.96 24.34 8.68
C PHE A 80 -3.20 24.57 7.81
N ALA A 81 -4.32 23.96 8.16
CA ALA A 81 -5.57 24.11 7.45
C ALA A 81 -6.05 25.56 7.46
N ASP A 82 -6.08 26.23 8.61
CA ASP A 82 -6.48 27.63 8.72
C ASP A 82 -5.59 28.58 7.89
N ALA A 83 -4.28 28.30 7.85
CA ALA A 83 -3.33 29.11 7.10
C ALA A 83 -3.40 28.91 5.59
N HIS A 84 -3.79 27.72 5.13
CA HIS A 84 -3.54 27.30 3.74
C HIS A 84 -4.76 26.69 3.01
N LEU A 85 -5.67 26.02 3.73
CA LEU A 85 -6.92 25.45 3.20
C LEU A 85 -8.05 26.46 3.44
N SER A 86 -8.45 27.21 2.41
CA SER A 86 -9.44 28.26 2.58
C SER A 86 -10.83 27.66 2.88
N SER A 87 -11.27 27.67 4.13
CA SER A 87 -12.66 27.29 4.49
C SER A 87 -13.71 28.24 3.91
N ARG A 88 -13.30 29.45 3.48
CA ARG A 88 -14.17 30.44 2.85
C ARG A 88 -14.29 30.16 1.35
N ALA A 89 -15.42 29.60 0.94
CA ALA A 89 -15.83 29.53 -0.45
C ALA A 89 -15.70 30.93 -1.09
N SER A 90 -14.71 31.11 -1.99
CA SER A 90 -14.66 32.31 -2.82
C SER A 90 -15.98 32.42 -3.60
N LEU A 91 -16.41 33.64 -3.94
CA LEU A 91 -17.61 33.83 -4.78
C LEU A 91 -17.52 33.00 -6.07
N ALA A 92 -16.32 32.80 -6.62
CA ALA A 92 -16.08 31.93 -7.78
C ALA A 92 -16.45 30.46 -7.50
N ARG A 93 -16.10 29.92 -6.31
CA ARG A 93 -16.52 28.56 -5.91
C ARG A 93 -18.02 28.43 -5.70
N ARG A 94 -18.72 29.48 -5.22
CA ARG A 94 -20.19 29.50 -5.14
C ARG A 94 -20.88 29.43 -6.51
N PHE A 95 -20.20 29.85 -7.57
CA PHE A 95 -20.65 29.75 -8.96
C PHE A 95 -20.09 28.53 -9.70
N GLY A 96 -19.47 27.57 -9.00
CA GLY A 96 -18.98 26.32 -9.61
C GLY A 96 -17.68 26.47 -10.42
N LEU A 97 -16.93 27.56 -10.23
CA LEU A 97 -15.59 27.70 -10.78
C LEU A 97 -14.58 27.07 -9.82
N ASN A 98 -13.84 26.07 -10.29
CA ASN A 98 -12.72 25.45 -9.58
C ASN A 98 -11.58 26.45 -9.49
N GLU A 99 -11.61 27.29 -8.47
CA GLU A 99 -10.49 28.17 -8.12
C GLU A 99 -9.59 27.40 -7.14
N PRO A 100 -8.43 26.87 -7.61
CA PRO A 100 -7.51 26.15 -6.74
C PRO A 100 -7.08 27.04 -5.57
N SER A 101 -6.87 26.45 -4.38
CA SER A 101 -6.24 27.19 -3.28
C SER A 101 -4.92 27.77 -3.80
N SER A 102 -4.69 29.05 -3.57
CA SER A 102 -3.51 29.72 -4.09
C SER A 102 -2.21 29.20 -3.45
N MET A 103 -2.29 28.31 -2.45
CA MET A 103 -1.15 27.82 -1.66
C MET A 103 -0.94 26.30 -1.66
N ILE A 104 -1.97 25.46 -1.92
CA ILE A 104 -1.89 23.98 -1.72
C ILE A 104 -2.40 23.16 -2.92
N ASN A 105 -1.83 23.31 -4.10
CA ASN A 105 -2.22 22.44 -5.23
C ASN A 105 -1.31 21.22 -5.43
N TYR A 106 -0.29 21.05 -4.59
CA TYR A 106 0.83 20.15 -4.88
C TYR A 106 1.23 19.24 -3.70
N ILE A 107 0.42 19.16 -2.64
CA ILE A 107 0.60 18.06 -1.67
C ILE A 107 0.38 16.76 -2.42
N ARG A 108 1.42 15.92 -2.43
CA ARG A 108 1.42 14.58 -3.01
C ARG A 108 1.19 13.54 -1.93
N LYS A 109 1.80 13.71 -0.76
CA LYS A 109 1.67 12.77 0.35
C LYS A 109 1.31 13.50 1.63
N VAL A 110 0.36 12.94 2.38
CA VAL A 110 0.03 13.44 3.70
C VAL A 110 -0.01 12.29 4.70
N HIS A 111 0.57 12.51 5.88
CA HIS A 111 0.59 11.53 6.96
C HIS A 111 0.07 12.16 8.25
N PHE A 112 -0.98 11.56 8.80
CA PHE A 112 -1.55 11.88 10.10
C PHE A 112 -1.21 10.80 11.13
N VAL A 113 -0.77 11.23 12.31
CA VAL A 113 -0.56 10.35 13.47
C VAL A 113 -1.62 10.65 14.51
N ASN A 114 -2.22 9.58 15.06
CA ASN A 114 -3.19 9.63 16.14
C ASN A 114 -4.35 10.59 15.84
N PRO A 115 -5.19 10.28 14.83
CA PRO A 115 -6.30 11.15 14.46
C PRO A 115 -7.28 11.28 15.64
N PRO A 116 -7.93 12.45 15.81
CA PRO A 116 -8.87 12.65 16.90
C PRO A 116 -10.10 11.75 16.73
N THR A 117 -10.71 11.34 17.85
CA THR A 117 -11.93 10.53 17.88
C THR A 117 -13.12 11.37 18.33
N ASN A 118 -14.32 10.99 17.91
CA ASN A 118 -15.56 11.60 18.37
C ASN A 118 -15.93 11.07 19.77
N ASP A 119 -15.11 11.40 20.77
CA ASP A 119 -15.36 11.00 22.15
C ASP A 119 -16.04 12.15 22.91
N LYS A 120 -17.36 12.05 23.03
CA LYS A 120 -18.15 13.01 23.80
C LYS A 120 -17.84 12.95 25.30
N GLU A 121 -17.37 11.81 25.82
CA GLU A 121 -17.06 11.65 27.25
C GLU A 121 -15.72 12.31 27.60
N ALA A 122 -14.70 12.17 26.75
CA ALA A 122 -13.41 12.87 26.90
C ALA A 122 -13.52 14.39 26.72
N SER A 123 -14.58 14.89 26.07
CA SER A 123 -14.82 16.34 25.92
C SER A 123 -15.30 17.02 27.22
N SER A 124 -15.71 16.25 28.23
CA SER A 124 -16.21 16.76 29.51
C SER A 124 -15.10 17.12 30.52
N THR A 125 -13.89 16.62 30.35
CA THR A 125 -12.72 17.00 31.16
C THR A 125 -11.94 18.09 30.43
N SER A 126 -12.18 19.35 30.79
CA SER A 126 -11.47 20.51 30.25
C SER A 126 -10.03 20.63 30.79
N ILE A 127 -9.19 19.64 30.52
CA ILE A 127 -7.75 19.75 30.76
C ILE A 127 -7.11 20.03 29.40
N ALA A 128 -6.60 21.26 29.25
CA ALA A 128 -5.77 21.79 28.17
C ALA A 128 -5.66 20.92 26.88
N GLY A 129 -6.50 21.23 25.89
CA GLY A 129 -6.41 20.66 24.54
C GLY A 129 -7.63 19.83 24.16
N THR A 130 -8.80 20.46 24.09
CA THR A 130 -9.99 19.84 23.49
C THR A 130 -9.68 19.51 22.04
N TYR A 131 -9.53 18.22 21.72
CA TYR A 131 -9.34 17.76 20.35
C TYR A 131 -10.62 18.07 19.57
N ASN A 132 -10.61 19.15 18.78
CA ASN A 132 -11.76 19.56 17.98
C ASN A 132 -11.88 18.62 16.76
N TYR A 133 -12.48 17.45 17.01
CA TYR A 133 -12.74 16.41 16.03
C TYR A 133 -13.47 16.98 14.80
N ASP A 134 -14.52 17.78 14.99
CA ASP A 134 -15.31 18.35 13.90
C ASP A 134 -14.49 19.31 13.02
N ALA A 135 -13.65 20.15 13.64
CA ALA A 135 -12.74 21.02 12.90
C ALA A 135 -11.68 20.22 12.14
N TRP A 136 -11.16 19.15 12.72
CA TRP A 136 -10.22 18.25 12.05
C TRP A 136 -10.87 17.57 10.84
N VAL A 137 -12.07 16.98 11.00
CA VAL A 137 -12.80 16.32 9.90
C VAL A 137 -13.13 17.31 8.78
N THR A 138 -13.60 18.52 9.13
CA THR A 138 -13.90 19.58 8.16
C THR A 138 -12.65 20.00 7.39
N SER A 139 -11.54 20.22 8.10
CA SER A 139 -10.25 20.59 7.50
C SER A 139 -9.70 19.47 6.62
N PHE A 140 -9.86 18.22 7.05
CA PHE A 140 -9.44 17.04 6.30
C PHE A 140 -10.26 16.87 5.02
N LYS A 141 -11.58 17.05 5.07
CA LYS A 141 -12.44 17.10 3.88
C LYS A 141 -11.99 18.20 2.91
N CYS A 142 -11.67 19.39 3.42
CA CYS A 142 -11.16 20.49 2.59
C CYS A 142 -9.83 20.13 1.93
N LEU A 143 -8.89 19.53 2.68
CA LEU A 143 -7.62 19.03 2.14
C LEU A 143 -7.86 18.06 0.99
N LEU A 144 -8.67 17.03 1.20
CA LEU A 144 -8.95 16.03 0.18
C LEU A 144 -9.61 16.65 -1.06
N ASN A 145 -10.48 17.65 -0.90
CA ASN A 145 -11.14 18.34 -2.03
C ASN A 145 -10.23 19.34 -2.78
N GLU A 146 -9.32 20.02 -2.09
CA GLU A 146 -8.49 21.08 -2.68
C GLU A 146 -7.15 20.57 -3.21
N ALA A 147 -6.58 19.50 -2.63
CA ALA A 147 -5.31 18.93 -3.05
C ALA A 147 -5.50 17.98 -4.26
N TYR A 148 -5.66 18.55 -5.46
CA TYR A 148 -5.80 17.76 -6.70
C TYR A 148 -4.59 16.88 -7.04
N GLY A 149 -3.40 17.23 -6.55
CA GLY A 149 -2.17 16.46 -6.71
C GLY A 149 -1.94 15.36 -5.69
N LEU A 150 -2.89 15.13 -4.77
CA LEU A 150 -2.74 14.15 -3.68
C LEU A 150 -2.72 12.72 -4.22
N LYS A 151 -1.62 12.03 -3.95
CA LYS A 151 -1.34 10.65 -4.37
C LYS A 151 -1.44 9.67 -3.20
N GLU A 152 -0.94 10.06 -2.02
CA GLU A 152 -0.85 9.17 -0.86
C GLU A 152 -1.43 9.82 0.40
N VAL A 153 -2.26 9.06 1.13
CA VAL A 153 -2.74 9.43 2.46
C VAL A 153 -2.38 8.30 3.42
N SER A 154 -1.70 8.64 4.50
CA SER A 154 -1.36 7.71 5.58
C SER A 154 -1.98 8.18 6.89
N ILE A 155 -2.75 7.33 7.55
CA ILE A 155 -3.29 7.58 8.88
C ILE A 155 -2.79 6.46 9.79
N THR A 156 -1.95 6.81 10.75
CA THR A 156 -1.32 5.86 11.67
C THR A 156 -1.74 6.14 13.11
N GLU A 157 -1.57 5.14 13.97
CA GLU A 157 -2.03 5.19 15.36
C GLU A 157 -3.55 5.40 15.47
N ILE A 158 -4.30 4.72 14.59
CA ILE A 158 -5.77 4.77 14.58
C ILE A 158 -6.30 4.03 15.80
N SER A 159 -7.15 4.70 16.59
CA SER A 159 -7.82 4.07 17.73
C SER A 159 -9.03 3.21 17.29
N PRO A 160 -9.50 2.26 18.12
CA PRO A 160 -10.69 1.45 17.81
C PRO A 160 -12.00 2.25 17.60
N LEU A 161 -12.07 3.45 18.17
CA LEU A 161 -13.24 4.34 18.10
C LEU A 161 -13.18 5.32 16.92
N PHE A 162 -12.08 5.33 16.16
CA PHE A 162 -11.94 6.23 15.03
C PHE A 162 -12.80 5.77 13.86
N GLU A 163 -13.78 6.61 13.51
CA GLU A 163 -14.64 6.51 12.34
C GLU A 163 -15.01 7.92 11.90
N PHE A 164 -15.09 8.17 10.60
CA PHE A 164 -15.58 9.44 10.10
C PHE A 164 -17.11 9.56 10.29
N PRO A 165 -17.65 10.80 10.36
CA PRO A 165 -19.08 11.01 10.60
C PRO A 165 -19.99 10.28 9.59
N PRO A 166 -21.14 9.73 10.03
CA PRO A 166 -22.05 8.97 9.18
C PRO A 166 -22.70 9.83 8.08
N GLU A 167 -22.70 11.14 8.20
CA GLU A 167 -23.12 12.06 7.13
C GLU A 167 -22.29 11.90 5.84
N PHE A 168 -21.07 11.38 5.95
CA PHE A 168 -20.31 11.00 4.78
C PHE A 168 -20.83 9.70 4.18
N MET A 169 -21.39 8.77 4.96
CA MET A 169 -21.96 7.51 4.46
C MET A 169 -23.28 7.72 3.72
N ALA A 170 -24.11 8.65 4.20
CA ALA A 170 -25.35 9.00 3.56
C ALA A 170 -25.05 9.58 2.16
N ASP A 171 -25.76 9.06 1.15
CA ASP A 171 -25.80 9.72 -0.14
C ASP A 171 -26.07 11.19 0.11
N SER A 172 -25.23 12.05 -0.45
CA SER A 172 -25.48 13.48 -0.46
C SER A 172 -26.69 13.74 -1.37
N LEU A 173 -27.88 13.35 -0.91
CA LEU A 173 -29.18 13.90 -1.26
C LEU A 173 -29.20 15.37 -0.80
N SER A 174 -28.28 16.17 -1.34
CA SER A 174 -28.44 17.60 -1.48
C SER A 174 -29.42 17.86 -2.64
N SER A 175 -30.59 17.23 -2.56
CA SER A 175 -31.75 17.46 -3.41
C SER A 175 -32.34 18.88 -3.24
N LEU A 176 -31.76 19.70 -2.36
CA LEU A 176 -32.16 21.10 -2.17
C LEU A 176 -31.34 22.12 -2.96
N THR A 177 -30.36 21.69 -3.77
CA THR A 177 -29.61 22.58 -4.70
C THR A 177 -29.76 22.22 -6.18
N SER A 178 -30.72 21.34 -6.53
CA SER A 178 -30.91 20.80 -7.88
C SER A 178 -31.53 21.76 -8.91
N LYS A 179 -31.64 23.07 -8.63
CA LYS A 179 -32.19 24.04 -9.59
C LYS A 179 -31.23 24.48 -10.71
N PHE A 180 -30.02 23.92 -10.79
CA PHE A 180 -29.10 24.16 -11.90
C PHE A 180 -28.69 22.83 -12.55
N SER A 181 -29.44 22.42 -13.57
CA SER A 181 -29.30 21.15 -14.31
C SER A 181 -28.13 21.12 -15.31
N PHE A 182 -27.10 21.94 -15.13
CA PHE A 182 -25.89 21.97 -15.97
C PHE A 182 -24.62 21.66 -15.17
N ARG A 183 -24.69 20.67 -14.27
CA ARG A 183 -23.47 20.16 -13.62
C ARG A 183 -22.71 19.30 -14.63
N ARG A 184 -21.61 19.83 -15.16
CA ARG A 184 -20.57 19.02 -15.82
C ARG A 184 -20.21 17.87 -14.86
N HIS A 185 -20.12 16.64 -15.37
CA HIS A 185 -19.58 15.54 -14.59
C HIS A 185 -18.23 15.97 -14.01
N ALA A 186 -18.09 15.91 -12.69
CA ALA A 186 -16.80 16.14 -12.06
C ALA A 186 -15.81 15.11 -12.60
N PRO A 187 -14.55 15.49 -12.87
CA PRO A 187 -13.54 14.54 -13.33
C PRO A 187 -13.35 13.46 -12.27
N SER A 188 -13.24 12.20 -12.72
CA SER A 188 -12.98 11.05 -11.84
C SER A 188 -11.72 11.30 -11.04
N ARG A 189 -11.79 11.12 -9.72
CA ARG A 189 -10.63 11.32 -8.83
C ARG A 189 -10.10 9.99 -8.33
N THR A 190 -8.79 9.81 -8.52
CA THR A 190 -8.07 8.60 -8.10
C THR A 190 -7.04 8.96 -7.04
N LEU A 191 -7.01 8.19 -5.96
CA LEU A 191 -5.93 8.21 -4.97
C LEU A 191 -5.01 7.02 -5.25
N GLU A 192 -3.70 7.26 -5.36
CA GLU A 192 -2.75 6.18 -5.66
C GLU A 192 -2.61 5.22 -4.48
N ARG A 193 -2.55 5.76 -3.24
CA ARG A 193 -2.35 4.93 -2.04
C ARG A 193 -3.06 5.49 -0.81
N LEU A 194 -3.76 4.63 -0.09
CA LEU A 194 -4.31 4.89 1.24
C LEU A 194 -3.73 3.86 2.22
N SER A 195 -3.01 4.32 3.24
CA SER A 195 -2.46 3.46 4.29
C SER A 195 -3.12 3.76 5.63
N LEU A 196 -3.76 2.76 6.21
CA LEU A 196 -4.37 2.81 7.53
C LEU A 196 -3.60 1.88 8.47
N THR A 197 -3.13 2.40 9.59
CA THR A 197 -2.40 1.63 10.60
C THR A 197 -3.04 1.80 11.96
N ALA A 198 -3.45 0.69 12.56
CA ALA A 198 -3.99 0.66 13.91
C ALA A 198 -2.96 1.14 14.95
N GLN A 199 -3.44 1.54 16.12
CA GLN A 199 -2.60 1.90 17.25
C GLN A 199 -1.61 0.79 17.61
N SER A 200 -0.37 1.19 17.91
CA SER A 200 0.68 0.27 18.31
C SER A 200 0.24 -0.63 19.47
N GLY A 201 0.41 -1.94 19.30
CA GLY A 201 -0.02 -2.96 20.27
C GLY A 201 -1.48 -3.42 20.16
N TRP A 202 -2.28 -2.80 19.29
CA TRP A 202 -3.69 -3.16 19.08
C TRP A 202 -3.92 -3.72 17.69
N THR A 203 -4.90 -4.62 17.57
CA THR A 203 -5.53 -4.97 16.30
C THR A 203 -6.98 -4.51 16.36
N ILE A 204 -7.41 -3.65 15.45
CA ILE A 204 -8.75 -3.02 15.52
C ILE A 204 -9.65 -3.48 14.38
N PRO A 205 -10.99 -3.53 14.57
CA PRO A 205 -11.90 -3.84 13.47
C PRO A 205 -11.79 -2.83 12.33
N PHE A 206 -11.69 -3.32 11.10
CA PHE A 206 -11.87 -2.50 9.91
C PHE A 206 -13.36 -2.20 9.74
N LYS A 207 -13.71 -0.93 9.65
CA LYS A 207 -15.10 -0.46 9.58
C LYS A 207 -15.29 0.41 8.36
N ILE A 208 -16.44 0.32 7.72
CA ILE A 208 -16.72 1.11 6.53
C ILE A 208 -16.73 2.63 6.84
N GLY A 209 -17.08 3.01 8.08
CA GLY A 209 -16.99 4.39 8.56
C GLY A 209 -15.61 5.02 8.41
N GLN A 210 -14.52 4.23 8.47
CA GLN A 210 -13.14 4.68 8.26
C GLN A 210 -12.84 5.04 6.79
N MET A 211 -13.65 4.55 5.85
CA MET A 211 -13.51 4.80 4.41
C MET A 211 -14.46 5.90 3.90
N SER A 212 -15.44 6.29 4.71
CA SER A 212 -16.59 7.08 4.28
C SER A 212 -16.22 8.44 3.70
N ILE A 213 -15.24 9.15 4.28
CA ILE A 213 -14.78 10.44 3.78
C ILE A 213 -14.05 10.31 2.45
N PHE A 214 -13.23 9.27 2.28
CA PHE A 214 -12.50 9.02 1.03
C PHE A 214 -13.48 8.73 -0.08
N ALA A 215 -14.49 7.90 0.19
CA ALA A 215 -15.56 7.62 -0.76
C ALA A 215 -16.47 8.82 -1.06
N SER A 216 -16.35 9.93 -0.32
CA SER A 216 -17.05 11.19 -0.66
C SER A 216 -16.25 12.08 -1.61
N VAL A 217 -14.97 11.77 -1.82
CA VAL A 217 -14.02 12.63 -2.56
C VAL A 217 -13.40 11.91 -3.76
N PHE A 218 -13.11 10.62 -3.63
CA PHE A 218 -12.46 9.79 -4.65
C PHE A 218 -13.43 8.74 -5.19
N ASP A 219 -13.28 8.44 -6.47
CA ASP A 219 -13.98 7.36 -7.16
C ASP A 219 -13.17 6.05 -7.11
N GLN A 220 -11.84 6.15 -6.99
CA GLN A 220 -10.92 5.01 -7.05
C GLN A 220 -9.74 5.19 -6.08
N ILE A 221 -9.35 4.09 -5.45
CA ILE A 221 -8.11 3.94 -4.69
C ILE A 221 -7.33 2.79 -5.34
N ASN A 222 -6.14 3.07 -5.87
CA ASN A 222 -5.35 2.01 -6.52
C ASN A 222 -4.82 1.01 -5.49
N GLU A 223 -4.31 1.49 -4.34
CA GLU A 223 -3.79 0.65 -3.27
C GLU A 223 -4.37 1.04 -1.91
N LEU A 224 -5.08 0.12 -1.25
CA LEU A 224 -5.48 0.22 0.14
C LEU A 224 -4.58 -0.70 0.98
N GLN A 225 -3.78 -0.11 1.86
CA GLN A 225 -2.99 -0.83 2.84
C GLN A 225 -3.65 -0.77 4.22
N LEU A 226 -3.91 -1.94 4.80
CA LEU A 226 -4.38 -2.11 6.16
C LEU A 226 -3.27 -2.76 6.98
N ASN A 227 -2.86 -2.12 8.07
CA ASN A 227 -1.87 -2.65 9.00
C ASN A 227 -2.52 -2.90 10.36
N LYS A 228 -2.50 -4.16 10.82
CA LYS A 228 -3.07 -4.57 12.12
C LYS A 228 -4.58 -4.32 12.25
N PHE A 229 -5.33 -4.69 11.21
CA PHE A 229 -6.80 -4.63 11.23
C PHE A 229 -7.44 -6.02 11.30
N VAL A 230 -8.60 -6.11 11.94
CA VAL A 230 -9.48 -7.28 11.88
C VAL A 230 -10.49 -7.06 10.76
N ILE A 231 -10.43 -7.89 9.72
CA ILE A 231 -11.41 -7.90 8.63
C ILE A 231 -12.50 -8.91 8.99
N ASN A 232 -13.73 -8.42 9.13
CA ASN A 232 -14.89 -9.25 9.46
C ASN A 232 -15.94 -9.16 8.36
N GLU A 233 -16.12 -10.25 7.61
CA GLU A 233 -17.06 -10.31 6.47
C GLU A 233 -18.48 -9.95 6.91
N THR A 234 -19.00 -10.53 8.01
CA THR A 234 -20.38 -10.26 8.46
C THR A 234 -20.63 -8.80 8.81
N LYS A 235 -19.67 -8.12 9.46
CA LYS A 235 -19.80 -6.70 9.82
C LYS A 235 -19.70 -5.79 8.59
N LEU A 236 -18.82 -6.11 7.66
CA LEU A 236 -18.69 -5.33 6.43
C LEU A 236 -19.89 -5.54 5.49
N LEU A 237 -20.55 -6.70 5.55
CA LEU A 237 -21.77 -6.97 4.77
C LEU A 237 -23.03 -6.34 5.39
N SER A 238 -23.08 -6.17 6.72
CA SER A 238 -24.20 -5.49 7.38
C SER A 238 -24.22 -3.98 7.13
N ASP A 239 -23.07 -3.40 6.81
CA ASP A 239 -22.95 -1.98 6.51
C ASP A 239 -23.38 -1.75 5.04
N ASN A 240 -24.56 -1.16 4.84
CA ASN A 240 -25.06 -0.78 3.50
C ASN A 240 -24.13 0.27 2.87
N TRP A 241 -23.21 -0.19 2.02
CA TRP A 241 -22.30 0.67 1.26
C TRP A 241 -22.78 0.81 -0.18
N ASP A 242 -23.54 1.88 -0.44
CA ASP A 242 -24.06 2.21 -1.79
C ASP A 242 -23.13 3.13 -2.59
N LYS A 243 -21.93 3.42 -2.06
CA LYS A 243 -20.98 4.33 -2.71
C LYS A 243 -20.17 3.65 -3.81
N LYS A 244 -19.90 4.42 -4.87
CA LYS A 244 -19.15 3.99 -6.06
C LYS A 244 -17.62 3.97 -5.90
N LEU A 245 -17.09 3.98 -4.67
CA LEU A 245 -15.65 3.90 -4.45
C LEU A 245 -15.13 2.52 -4.83
N ARG A 246 -14.08 2.47 -5.67
CA ARG A 246 -13.42 1.23 -6.10
C ARG A 246 -12.03 1.10 -5.46
N VAL A 247 -11.67 -0.10 -5.04
CA VAL A 247 -10.32 -0.44 -4.56
C VAL A 247 -9.71 -1.50 -5.46
N ASP A 248 -8.59 -1.21 -6.11
CA ASP A 248 -7.97 -2.14 -7.07
C ASP A 248 -7.03 -3.15 -6.40
N SER A 249 -6.23 -2.70 -5.43
CA SER A 249 -5.26 -3.54 -4.70
C SER A 249 -5.48 -3.41 -3.19
N LEU A 250 -5.55 -4.56 -2.51
CA LEU A 250 -5.61 -4.64 -1.05
C LEU A 250 -4.29 -5.22 -0.51
N ILE A 251 -3.61 -4.48 0.36
CA ILE A 251 -2.46 -4.95 1.14
C ILE A 251 -2.91 -5.17 2.57
N ALA A 252 -3.00 -6.43 2.98
CA ALA A 252 -3.32 -6.83 4.34
C ALA A 252 -2.02 -7.24 5.05
N ASN A 253 -1.53 -6.36 5.93
CA ASN A 253 -0.30 -6.57 6.68
C ASN A 253 -0.62 -6.80 8.16
N ALA A 254 -0.20 -7.95 8.71
CA ALA A 254 -0.53 -8.37 10.07
C ALA A 254 -2.04 -8.25 10.38
N CYS A 255 -2.89 -8.50 9.38
CA CYS A 255 -4.35 -8.40 9.51
C CYS A 255 -4.95 -9.75 9.90
N ILE A 256 -6.00 -9.71 10.71
CA ILE A 256 -6.71 -10.91 11.16
C ILE A 256 -8.00 -11.06 10.35
N TYR A 257 -8.21 -12.23 9.77
CA TYR A 257 -9.50 -12.55 9.15
C TYR A 257 -10.41 -13.24 10.18
N SER A 258 -11.55 -12.61 10.49
CA SER A 258 -12.52 -13.15 11.43
C SER A 258 -13.86 -13.37 10.74
N ASP A 259 -14.19 -14.62 10.43
CA ASP A 259 -15.57 -14.99 10.07
C ASP A 259 -15.93 -16.41 10.51
N SER A 260 -17.22 -16.60 10.79
CA SER A 260 -17.82 -17.89 11.13
C SER A 260 -17.97 -18.76 9.88
N LYS A 261 -17.60 -20.04 9.99
CA LYS A 261 -17.55 -21.06 8.91
C LYS A 261 -18.92 -21.42 8.28
N LYS A 262 -19.89 -20.50 8.18
CA LYS A 262 -21.20 -20.82 7.58
C LYS A 262 -21.14 -20.67 6.07
N ALA A 263 -21.49 -21.75 5.38
CA ALA A 263 -21.56 -21.90 3.92
C ALA A 263 -22.67 -21.07 3.25
N ALA A 264 -23.04 -19.91 3.79
CA ALA A 264 -23.80 -18.94 3.03
C ALA A 264 -22.92 -18.49 1.85
N LYS A 265 -23.51 -18.31 0.66
CA LYS A 265 -22.77 -17.85 -0.54
C LYS A 265 -21.97 -16.60 -0.18
N ARG A 266 -20.65 -16.75 0.04
CA ARG A 266 -19.73 -15.65 0.36
C ARG A 266 -19.93 -14.56 -0.69
N ARG A 267 -20.21 -13.35 -0.24
CA ARG A 267 -20.34 -12.19 -1.10
C ARG A 267 -19.22 -11.23 -0.74
N CYS A 268 -18.44 -10.86 -1.74
CA CYS A 268 -17.48 -9.77 -1.56
C CYS A 268 -18.27 -8.48 -1.29
N THR A 269 -17.79 -7.68 -0.35
CA THR A 269 -18.40 -6.39 -0.04
C THR A 269 -18.15 -5.41 -1.19
N ASN A 270 -19.04 -4.44 -1.39
CA ASN A 270 -18.97 -3.52 -2.53
C ASN A 270 -17.61 -2.79 -2.63
N ILE A 271 -16.96 -2.49 -1.49
CA ILE A 271 -15.66 -1.84 -1.44
C ILE A 271 -14.53 -2.67 -2.10
N PHE A 272 -14.61 -4.00 -2.02
CA PHE A 272 -13.63 -4.93 -2.60
C PHE A 272 -14.12 -5.63 -3.88
N GLY A 273 -15.30 -5.26 -4.38
CA GLY A 273 -15.88 -5.84 -5.59
C GLY A 273 -15.07 -5.59 -6.88
N HIS A 274 -14.11 -4.67 -6.84
CA HIS A 274 -13.20 -4.36 -7.95
C HIS A 274 -11.74 -4.79 -7.71
N THR A 275 -11.44 -5.39 -6.56
CA THR A 275 -10.06 -5.72 -6.16
C THR A 275 -9.49 -6.84 -7.04
N CYS A 276 -8.44 -6.53 -7.78
CA CYS A 276 -7.76 -7.45 -8.70
C CYS A 276 -6.40 -7.94 -8.16
N SER A 277 -5.86 -7.28 -7.14
CA SER A 277 -4.60 -7.65 -6.48
C SER A 277 -4.79 -7.76 -4.97
N LEU A 278 -4.32 -8.85 -4.38
CA LEU A 278 -4.31 -9.06 -2.92
C LEU A 278 -2.89 -9.37 -2.45
N SER A 279 -2.42 -8.66 -1.43
CA SER A 279 -1.16 -8.93 -0.76
C SER A 279 -1.40 -9.31 0.70
N LEU A 280 -0.91 -10.48 1.11
CA LEU A 280 -0.95 -10.97 2.48
C LEU A 280 0.48 -10.96 3.06
N LEU A 281 0.72 -10.08 4.02
CA LEU A 281 2.02 -9.86 4.66
C LEU A 281 1.94 -10.11 6.16
N ASP A 282 3.03 -10.61 6.76
CA ASP A 282 3.11 -10.92 8.20
C ASP A 282 1.91 -11.73 8.72
N ILE A 283 1.66 -12.88 8.10
CA ILE A 283 0.49 -13.71 8.38
C ILE A 283 0.71 -14.50 9.68
N HIS A 284 -0.17 -14.31 10.67
CA HIS A 284 -0.03 -14.94 11.99
C HIS A 284 -0.85 -16.23 12.14
N HIS A 285 -2.03 -16.30 11.55
CA HIS A 285 -2.95 -17.41 11.72
C HIS A 285 -3.39 -18.02 10.39
N GLY A 286 -3.64 -19.33 10.36
CA GLY A 286 -4.13 -20.00 9.15
C GLY A 286 -5.50 -19.51 8.69
N ALA A 287 -6.32 -18.95 9.60
CA ALA A 287 -7.60 -18.33 9.27
C ALA A 287 -7.43 -17.10 8.36
N ASP A 288 -6.32 -16.37 8.47
CA ASP A 288 -6.04 -15.14 7.73
C ASP A 288 -5.93 -15.40 6.23
N LEU A 289 -5.49 -16.60 5.83
CA LEU A 289 -5.47 -17.05 4.44
C LEU A 289 -6.88 -17.15 3.83
N SER A 290 -7.93 -17.21 4.66
CA SER A 290 -9.33 -17.20 4.17
C SER A 290 -9.72 -15.86 3.55
N LEU A 291 -8.93 -14.79 3.76
CA LEU A 291 -9.11 -13.52 3.07
C LEU A 291 -9.00 -13.68 1.55
N ILE A 292 -8.23 -14.66 1.07
CA ILE A 292 -8.13 -15.00 -0.36
C ILE A 292 -9.50 -15.41 -0.88
N ASP A 293 -10.21 -16.29 -0.18
CA ASP A 293 -11.54 -16.73 -0.60
C ASP A 293 -12.58 -15.60 -0.56
N PHE A 294 -12.47 -14.70 0.42
CA PHE A 294 -13.34 -13.53 0.52
C PHE A 294 -13.16 -12.60 -0.68
N VAL A 295 -11.91 -12.25 -1.03
CA VAL A 295 -11.63 -11.38 -2.18
C VAL A 295 -11.94 -12.10 -3.50
N LYS A 296 -11.54 -13.37 -3.68
CA LYS A 296 -11.78 -14.10 -4.95
C LYS A 296 -13.26 -14.24 -5.28
N SER A 297 -14.15 -14.17 -4.28
CA SER A 297 -15.61 -14.21 -4.51
C SER A 297 -16.12 -13.05 -5.40
N ASN A 298 -15.29 -12.03 -5.64
CA ASN A 298 -15.57 -10.97 -6.61
C ASN A 298 -15.38 -11.38 -8.09
N GLY A 299 -14.73 -12.52 -8.37
CA GLY A 299 -14.45 -13.01 -9.73
C GLY A 299 -13.46 -12.15 -10.53
N ARG A 300 -12.53 -11.47 -9.86
CA ARG A 300 -11.57 -10.52 -10.49
C ARG A 300 -10.15 -10.59 -9.95
N LEU A 301 -9.90 -11.41 -8.93
CA LEU A 301 -8.57 -11.55 -8.33
C LEU A 301 -7.59 -12.18 -9.34
N GLY A 302 -6.75 -11.34 -9.95
CA GLY A 302 -5.77 -11.74 -10.95
C GLY A 302 -4.35 -11.88 -10.43
N ARG A 303 -4.04 -11.26 -9.29
CA ARG A 303 -2.70 -11.24 -8.69
C ARG A 303 -2.76 -11.49 -7.18
N LEU A 304 -1.94 -12.42 -6.71
CA LEU A 304 -1.83 -12.78 -5.29
C LEU A 304 -0.38 -12.67 -4.82
N VAL A 305 -0.12 -11.86 -3.81
CA VAL A 305 1.18 -11.72 -3.14
C VAL A 305 1.12 -12.38 -1.77
N ILE A 306 2.05 -13.28 -1.47
CA ILE A 306 2.14 -14.00 -0.19
C ILE A 306 3.54 -13.82 0.38
N ASP A 307 3.61 -13.37 1.64
CA ASP A 307 4.83 -13.36 2.42
C ASP A 307 5.14 -14.77 2.97
N ILE A 308 6.05 -15.48 2.31
CA ILE A 308 6.43 -16.85 2.67
C ILE A 308 7.20 -16.90 3.99
N SER A 309 7.81 -15.79 4.42
CA SER A 309 8.49 -15.72 5.72
C SER A 309 7.55 -15.58 6.92
N SER A 310 6.24 -15.52 6.67
CA SER A 310 5.23 -15.42 7.71
C SER A 310 5.23 -16.64 8.63
N LYS A 311 5.09 -16.40 9.94
CA LYS A 311 5.13 -17.45 10.98
C LYS A 311 4.14 -18.59 10.75
N VAL A 312 3.00 -18.33 10.10
CA VAL A 312 1.97 -19.32 9.81
C VAL A 312 2.49 -20.52 9.00
N PHE A 313 3.52 -20.31 8.17
CA PHE A 313 4.05 -21.32 7.26
C PHE A 313 5.05 -22.28 7.90
N PHE A 314 5.56 -21.94 9.08
CA PHE A 314 6.60 -22.70 9.74
C PHE A 314 6.08 -23.44 10.97
N THR A 315 6.70 -24.57 11.24
CA THR A 315 6.56 -25.33 12.49
C THR A 315 7.87 -25.33 13.23
N THR A 316 7.81 -25.22 14.55
CA THR A 316 8.98 -25.32 15.41
C THR A 316 8.96 -26.66 16.11
N GLU A 317 9.85 -27.56 15.72
CA GLU A 317 10.07 -28.85 16.38
C GLU A 317 11.51 -28.88 16.88
N ASN A 318 11.73 -29.24 18.15
CA ASN A 318 13.08 -29.35 18.75
C ASN A 318 13.98 -28.10 18.56
N SER A 319 13.39 -26.90 18.60
CA SER A 319 14.08 -25.61 18.35
C SER A 319 14.54 -25.36 16.91
N VAL A 320 14.26 -26.27 15.97
CA VAL A 320 14.46 -26.05 14.54
C VAL A 320 13.14 -25.57 13.95
N THR A 321 13.18 -24.46 13.22
CA THR A 321 12.01 -23.90 12.55
C THR A 321 12.09 -24.30 11.09
N THR A 322 11.17 -25.15 10.65
CA THR A 322 11.11 -25.67 9.27
C THR A 322 9.79 -25.32 8.62
N PHE A 323 9.80 -25.19 7.29
CA PHE A 323 8.57 -24.93 6.53
C PHE A 323 7.67 -26.16 6.55
N ASN A 324 6.38 -25.98 6.83
CA ASN A 324 5.42 -27.08 6.93
C ASN A 324 4.83 -27.43 5.54
N PHE A 325 5.61 -28.14 4.73
CA PHE A 325 5.16 -28.60 3.40
C PHE A 325 3.93 -29.50 3.47
N THR A 326 3.83 -30.37 4.50
CA THR A 326 2.66 -31.26 4.71
C THR A 326 1.34 -30.50 4.75
N LYS A 327 1.33 -29.34 5.40
CA LYS A 327 0.14 -28.50 5.50
C LYS A 327 -0.06 -27.63 4.26
N PHE A 328 1.01 -27.00 3.75
CA PHE A 328 0.88 -25.94 2.77
C PHE A 328 0.99 -26.38 1.31
N ASN A 329 1.54 -27.56 1.01
CA ASN A 329 1.56 -28.07 -0.37
C ASN A 329 0.16 -28.27 -0.93
N ASN A 330 -0.77 -28.80 -0.13
CA ASN A 330 -2.18 -28.91 -0.54
C ASN A 330 -2.86 -27.54 -0.72
N PHE A 331 -2.48 -26.54 0.09
CA PHE A 331 -2.95 -25.18 -0.07
C PHE A 331 -2.46 -24.56 -1.39
N PHE A 332 -1.15 -24.63 -1.68
CA PHE A 332 -0.60 -24.10 -2.92
C PHE A 332 -1.06 -24.88 -4.15
N LYS A 333 -1.25 -26.19 -4.06
CA LYS A 333 -1.91 -27.01 -5.10
C LYS A 333 -3.31 -26.48 -5.42
N LEU A 334 -4.09 -26.11 -4.41
CA LEU A 334 -5.43 -25.56 -4.61
C LEU A 334 -5.39 -24.16 -5.23
N VAL A 335 -4.61 -23.26 -4.64
CA VAL A 335 -4.51 -21.85 -5.08
C VAL A 335 -3.94 -21.77 -6.50
N CYS A 336 -2.95 -22.59 -6.82
CA CYS A 336 -2.29 -22.61 -8.12
C CYS A 336 -2.97 -23.55 -9.14
N SER A 337 -4.11 -24.16 -8.81
CA SER A 337 -4.76 -25.12 -9.72
C SER A 337 -5.26 -24.52 -11.03
N GLY A 338 -5.47 -23.20 -11.09
CA GLY A 338 -6.11 -22.53 -12.23
C GLY A 338 -7.56 -22.96 -12.47
N GLN A 339 -8.19 -23.62 -11.50
CA GLN A 339 -9.54 -24.17 -11.60
C GLN A 339 -10.52 -23.54 -10.60
N GLY A 340 -11.81 -23.63 -10.93
CA GLY A 340 -12.89 -23.12 -10.07
C GLY A 340 -12.73 -21.63 -9.76
N GLY A 341 -12.90 -21.26 -8.49
CA GLY A 341 -12.79 -19.87 -8.04
C GLY A 341 -11.39 -19.25 -8.09
N TYR A 342 -10.37 -20.00 -8.55
CA TYR A 342 -9.00 -19.50 -8.78
C TYR A 342 -8.64 -19.39 -10.27
N SER A 343 -9.60 -19.59 -11.18
CA SER A 343 -9.37 -19.55 -12.63
C SER A 343 -8.93 -18.19 -13.16
N ASP A 344 -9.31 -17.10 -12.49
CA ASP A 344 -8.90 -15.75 -12.86
C ASP A 344 -7.49 -15.38 -12.39
N LEU A 345 -6.87 -16.18 -11.51
CA LEU A 345 -5.55 -15.92 -10.95
C LEU A 345 -4.46 -16.15 -12.02
N ARG A 346 -3.72 -15.10 -12.36
CA ARG A 346 -2.70 -15.11 -13.42
C ARG A 346 -1.28 -14.97 -12.91
N GLU A 347 -1.12 -14.38 -11.72
CA GLU A 347 0.18 -14.13 -11.12
C GLU A 347 0.17 -14.49 -9.63
N ILE A 348 1.17 -15.28 -9.23
CA ILE A 348 1.52 -15.47 -7.82
C ILE A 348 2.89 -14.84 -7.55
N VAL A 349 2.97 -14.06 -6.49
CA VAL A 349 4.18 -13.37 -6.05
C VAL A 349 4.53 -13.84 -4.64
N LEU A 350 5.70 -14.43 -4.47
CA LEU A 350 6.20 -14.89 -3.19
C LEU A 350 7.24 -13.89 -2.71
N VAL A 351 6.98 -13.19 -1.60
CA VAL A 351 7.90 -12.20 -1.03
C VAL A 351 8.57 -12.73 0.23
N ASN A 352 9.70 -12.12 0.59
CA ASN A 352 10.58 -12.55 1.68
C ASN A 352 10.94 -14.03 1.59
N PHE A 353 11.19 -14.51 0.37
CA PHE A 353 11.45 -15.91 0.13
C PHE A 353 12.84 -16.30 0.67
N ASP A 354 12.89 -17.27 1.57
CA ASP A 354 14.12 -17.77 2.19
C ASP A 354 14.30 -19.30 2.11
N LEU A 355 13.34 -20.03 1.55
CA LEU A 355 13.39 -21.51 1.43
C LEU A 355 14.53 -22.03 0.54
N PHE A 356 15.11 -21.16 -0.29
CA PHE A 356 16.30 -21.53 -1.04
C PHE A 356 17.57 -21.65 -0.17
N HIS A 357 17.53 -21.19 1.10
CA HIS A 357 18.68 -21.24 2.00
C HIS A 357 19.04 -22.67 2.42
N ASP A 358 18.05 -23.50 2.73
CA ASP A 358 18.27 -24.89 3.16
C ASP A 358 19.10 -25.65 2.11
N PHE A 359 18.93 -25.30 0.83
CA PHE A 359 19.77 -25.79 -0.27
C PHE A 359 21.22 -25.28 -0.20
N SER A 360 21.46 -23.98 0.07
CA SER A 360 22.81 -23.39 0.05
C SER A 360 23.83 -23.98 1.04
N HIS A 361 23.40 -24.62 2.14
CA HIS A 361 24.31 -25.20 3.14
C HIS A 361 24.83 -26.60 2.77
N GLN A 362 24.09 -27.37 1.97
CA GLN A 362 24.53 -28.67 1.48
C GLN A 362 25.64 -28.58 0.40
N HIS A 363 25.87 -27.38 -0.15
CA HIS A 363 26.69 -27.16 -1.34
C HIS A 363 28.15 -26.75 -1.08
N LYS A 364 28.62 -26.71 0.18
CA LYS A 364 30.07 -26.47 0.42
C LYS A 364 30.96 -27.63 -0.06
N ASN A 365 30.42 -28.85 -0.19
CA ASN A 365 31.21 -30.07 -0.40
C ASN A 365 30.74 -31.03 -1.53
N ARG A 366 29.73 -30.70 -2.35
CA ARG A 366 29.21 -31.61 -3.41
C ARG A 366 28.89 -30.89 -4.74
N PRO A 367 29.13 -31.53 -5.91
CA PRO A 367 28.70 -31.04 -7.21
C PRO A 367 27.17 -31.01 -7.32
N LEU A 368 26.66 -30.00 -8.04
CA LEU A 368 25.27 -29.60 -8.13
C LEU A 368 24.56 -30.43 -9.23
N ASP A 369 24.28 -31.70 -8.94
CA ASP A 369 23.64 -32.61 -9.91
C ASP A 369 22.16 -32.90 -9.58
N VAL A 370 21.76 -32.91 -8.29
CA VAL A 370 20.37 -33.17 -7.82
C VAL A 370 20.08 -32.38 -6.53
N ILE A 371 18.82 -31.97 -6.34
CA ILE A 371 18.32 -31.35 -5.10
C ILE A 371 18.10 -32.45 -4.04
N GLN A 372 18.85 -32.46 -2.93
CA GLN A 372 18.62 -33.34 -1.77
C GLN A 372 17.98 -32.54 -0.63
N GLU A 373 16.95 -33.07 0.04
CA GLU A 373 16.31 -32.39 1.18
C GLU A 373 16.94 -32.84 2.51
N ASP A 374 17.07 -31.94 3.50
CA ASP A 374 17.71 -32.24 4.79
C ASP A 374 17.04 -33.39 5.57
N SER A 375 15.79 -33.73 5.25
CA SER A 375 15.10 -34.91 5.77
C SER A 375 15.67 -36.24 5.30
N GLU A 376 16.40 -36.27 4.19
CA GLU A 376 17.10 -37.46 3.67
C GLU A 376 18.56 -37.52 4.18
N SER A 377 19.10 -36.40 4.65
CA SER A 377 20.47 -36.28 5.17
C SER A 377 20.69 -36.93 6.54
N ALA A 378 19.62 -37.24 7.28
CA ALA A 378 19.70 -37.86 8.60
C ALA A 378 19.86 -39.38 8.57
N SER A 379 19.86 -40.01 7.39
CA SER A 379 19.97 -41.47 7.21
C SER A 379 21.09 -41.86 6.23
N LEU A 380 22.25 -41.22 6.32
CA LEU A 380 23.44 -41.60 5.55
C LEU A 380 24.36 -42.55 6.34
N GLU A 381 23.80 -43.64 6.87
CA GLU A 381 24.58 -44.87 7.14
C GLU A 381 23.99 -46.14 6.51
N ASP A 382 22.76 -46.12 5.99
CA ASP A 382 22.20 -47.21 5.19
C ASP A 382 21.37 -46.58 4.08
N GLU A 383 21.79 -46.64 2.81
CA GLU A 383 20.85 -46.40 1.70
C GLU A 383 19.87 -47.58 1.66
N PRO A 384 18.57 -47.39 1.99
CA PRO A 384 17.60 -48.39 1.62
C PRO A 384 17.35 -48.22 0.12
N GLU A 385 17.46 -49.33 -0.60
CA GLU A 385 16.99 -49.44 -1.99
C GLU A 385 15.65 -48.71 -2.12
N VAL A 386 15.58 -47.72 -3.01
CA VAL A 386 14.36 -46.96 -3.30
C VAL A 386 13.33 -47.95 -3.83
N ASP A 387 12.39 -48.34 -2.98
CA ASP A 387 11.30 -49.25 -3.34
C ASP A 387 10.35 -48.49 -4.28
N ASP A 388 10.48 -48.71 -5.60
CA ASP A 388 9.70 -48.10 -6.69
C ASP A 388 8.17 -48.26 -6.56
N TRP A 389 7.71 -49.02 -5.55
CA TRP A 389 6.30 -49.26 -5.25
C TRP A 389 5.66 -48.25 -4.28
N VAL A 390 6.45 -47.40 -3.61
CA VAL A 390 5.92 -46.38 -2.68
C VAL A 390 5.86 -45.02 -3.40
N GLU A 391 4.65 -44.46 -3.55
CA GLU A 391 4.51 -43.09 -4.09
C GLU A 391 5.37 -42.12 -3.26
N PRO A 392 6.30 -41.36 -3.87
CA PRO A 392 7.15 -40.42 -3.15
C PRO A 392 6.30 -39.35 -2.46
N SER A 393 6.72 -38.98 -1.24
CA SER A 393 6.07 -37.96 -0.42
C SER A 393 5.79 -36.68 -1.22
N LYS A 394 4.54 -36.22 -1.21
CA LYS A 394 4.14 -34.94 -1.83
C LYS A 394 4.44 -33.73 -0.95
N ASN A 395 5.13 -33.93 0.18
CA ASN A 395 5.40 -32.93 1.21
C ASN A 395 6.83 -32.39 1.14
N THR A 396 7.32 -32.14 -0.07
CA THR A 396 8.67 -31.68 -0.35
C THR A 396 8.65 -30.28 -0.97
N PHE A 397 9.79 -29.59 -0.95
CA PHE A 397 10.02 -28.33 -1.66
C PHE A 397 9.88 -28.51 -3.17
N GLU A 398 10.29 -29.66 -3.71
CA GLU A 398 10.14 -29.95 -5.13
C GLU A 398 8.67 -29.90 -5.56
N TYR A 399 7.78 -30.55 -4.80
CA TYR A 399 6.34 -30.52 -5.08
C TYR A 399 5.75 -29.12 -4.90
N PHE A 400 6.21 -28.36 -3.91
CA PHE A 400 5.84 -26.95 -3.76
C PHE A 400 6.12 -26.15 -5.04
N LEU A 401 7.35 -26.25 -5.58
CA LEU A 401 7.72 -25.62 -6.84
C LEU A 401 6.91 -26.13 -8.05
N ARG A 402 6.62 -27.43 -8.12
CA ARG A 402 5.75 -28.01 -9.16
C ARG A 402 4.34 -27.41 -9.11
N TYR A 403 3.77 -27.19 -7.93
CA TYR A 403 2.45 -26.54 -7.81
C TYR A 403 2.50 -25.09 -8.26
N LEU A 404 3.54 -24.33 -7.89
CA LEU A 404 3.71 -22.95 -8.37
C LEU A 404 3.86 -22.87 -9.89
N SER A 405 4.49 -23.87 -10.51
CA SER A 405 4.67 -23.94 -11.97
C SER A 405 3.36 -23.96 -12.76
N GLN A 406 2.23 -24.26 -12.12
CA GLN A 406 0.91 -24.25 -12.75
C GLN A 406 0.42 -22.82 -13.05
N MET A 407 1.01 -21.81 -12.40
CA MET A 407 0.65 -20.42 -12.63
C MET A 407 1.27 -19.87 -13.92
N PRO A 408 0.54 -19.04 -14.68
CA PRO A 408 1.10 -18.38 -15.87
C PRO A 408 2.30 -17.48 -15.55
N ASN A 409 2.26 -16.79 -14.40
CA ASN A 409 3.35 -15.93 -13.95
C ASN A 409 3.68 -16.22 -12.49
N LEU A 410 4.94 -16.53 -12.23
CA LEU A 410 5.52 -16.72 -10.91
C LEU A 410 6.60 -15.65 -10.69
N THR A 411 6.44 -14.87 -9.63
CA THR A 411 7.45 -13.91 -9.18
C THR A 411 7.95 -14.31 -7.80
N ILE A 412 9.26 -14.41 -7.61
CA ILE A 412 9.88 -14.70 -6.30
C ILE A 412 10.78 -13.53 -5.92
N VAL A 413 10.58 -12.97 -4.73
CA VAL A 413 11.40 -11.89 -4.17
C VAL A 413 12.15 -12.44 -2.96
N ILE A 414 13.47 -12.52 -3.07
CA ILE A 414 14.33 -13.10 -2.05
C ILE A 414 14.43 -12.17 -0.84
N LYS A 415 14.37 -12.76 0.36
CA LYS A 415 14.55 -12.06 1.64
C LYS A 415 15.94 -11.42 1.77
N GLU A 416 15.99 -10.19 2.29
CA GLU A 416 17.25 -9.57 2.69
C GLU A 416 17.85 -10.35 3.86
N ARG A 417 19.10 -10.81 3.72
CA ARG A 417 19.79 -11.50 4.82
C ARG A 417 20.54 -10.49 5.68
N PRO A 418 20.44 -10.59 7.02
CA PRO A 418 21.30 -9.82 7.90
C PRO A 418 22.77 -10.21 7.66
N LYS A 419 23.66 -9.22 7.71
CA LYS A 419 25.10 -9.47 7.65
C LYS A 419 25.52 -10.19 8.93
N VAL A 420 26.01 -11.42 8.81
CA VAL A 420 26.56 -12.16 9.95
C VAL A 420 28.00 -11.67 10.15
N MET A 421 28.22 -10.97 11.28
CA MET A 421 29.50 -10.41 11.66
C MET A 421 30.07 -11.22 12.83
N HIS A 422 31.18 -11.90 12.60
CA HIS A 422 31.92 -12.57 13.67
C HIS A 422 32.81 -11.55 14.35
N THR A 423 32.49 -11.23 15.61
CA THR A 423 33.30 -10.30 16.41
C THR A 423 34.24 -11.11 17.29
N CYS A 424 35.55 -10.90 17.15
CA CYS A 424 36.53 -11.50 18.04
C CYS A 424 36.34 -10.96 19.47
N VAL A 425 36.06 -11.86 20.42
CA VAL A 425 35.83 -11.52 21.83
C VAL A 425 37.04 -10.82 22.49
N LYS A 426 38.26 -11.08 22.00
CA LYS A 426 39.51 -10.54 22.59
C LYS A 426 39.95 -9.18 22.03
N CYS A 427 39.73 -8.92 20.75
CA CYS A 427 40.22 -7.69 20.09
C CYS A 427 39.14 -6.84 19.42
N GLY A 428 37.87 -7.26 19.46
CA GLY A 428 36.75 -6.53 18.86
C GLY A 428 36.76 -6.49 17.32
N PHE A 429 37.71 -7.16 16.67
CA PHE A 429 37.79 -7.22 15.21
C PHE A 429 36.57 -7.97 14.65
N THR A 430 35.94 -7.40 13.64
CA THR A 430 34.77 -7.98 12.99
C THR A 430 35.14 -8.56 11.62
N LEU A 431 34.75 -9.80 11.38
CA LEU A 431 34.86 -10.48 10.09
C LEU A 431 33.45 -10.79 9.58
N GLU A 432 33.10 -10.29 8.40
CA GLU A 432 31.85 -10.67 7.73
C GLU A 432 32.00 -12.11 7.20
N GLU A 433 31.04 -12.98 7.47
CA GLU A 433 31.09 -14.36 7.01
C GLU A 433 30.83 -14.44 5.49
N GLU A 434 31.83 -14.88 4.73
CA GLU A 434 31.77 -15.03 3.27
C GLU A 434 31.06 -16.33 2.85
N HIS A 435 29.78 -16.49 3.19
CA HIS A 435 28.97 -17.54 2.52
C HIS A 435 28.52 -17.03 1.15
N LYS A 436 28.54 -17.92 0.14
CA LYS A 436 28.00 -17.61 -1.19
C LYS A 436 26.53 -17.19 -1.03
N LYS A 437 26.23 -15.93 -1.33
CA LYS A 437 24.89 -15.37 -1.17
C LYS A 437 24.01 -15.93 -2.29
N ILE A 438 22.76 -16.23 -1.97
CA ILE A 438 21.82 -16.71 -2.99
C ILE A 438 21.62 -15.68 -4.13
N SER A 439 21.72 -14.40 -3.81
CA SER A 439 21.70 -13.31 -4.79
C SER A 439 22.91 -13.30 -5.73
N SER A 440 23.97 -14.06 -5.43
CA SER A 440 25.16 -14.21 -6.27
C SER A 440 25.19 -15.52 -7.07
N LEU A 441 24.09 -16.27 -7.11
CA LEU A 441 24.00 -17.48 -7.94
C LEU A 441 24.06 -17.14 -9.43
N LEU A 442 24.79 -17.97 -10.17
CA LEU A 442 24.91 -17.88 -11.62
C LEU A 442 23.64 -18.43 -12.30
N PRO A 443 23.35 -18.05 -13.57
CA PRO A 443 22.14 -18.47 -14.26
C PRO A 443 21.93 -19.99 -14.37
N HIS A 444 23.00 -20.79 -14.45
CA HIS A 444 22.89 -22.26 -14.49
C HIS A 444 22.53 -22.85 -13.12
N GLU A 445 22.96 -22.22 -12.02
CA GLU A 445 22.62 -22.64 -10.66
C GLU A 445 21.14 -22.38 -10.37
N TRP A 446 20.62 -21.26 -10.88
CA TRP A 446 19.18 -21.00 -10.89
C TRP A 446 18.40 -22.06 -11.68
N ALA A 447 18.94 -22.54 -12.80
CA ALA A 447 18.27 -23.57 -13.59
C ALA A 447 18.13 -24.90 -12.84
N ILE A 448 19.07 -25.23 -11.96
CA ILE A 448 19.04 -26.44 -11.13
C ILE A 448 17.98 -26.29 -10.03
N ILE A 449 18.05 -25.22 -9.24
CA ILE A 449 17.11 -24.96 -8.14
C ILE A 449 15.66 -24.84 -8.65
N LEU A 450 15.49 -24.22 -9.82
CA LEU A 450 14.17 -24.00 -10.41
C LEU A 450 13.74 -25.15 -11.32
N ALA A 451 14.51 -26.23 -11.47
CA ALA A 451 14.20 -27.33 -12.38
C ALA A 451 12.71 -27.76 -12.33
N PRO A 452 12.07 -27.91 -11.14
CA PRO A 452 10.66 -28.32 -11.07
C PRO A 452 9.69 -27.29 -11.65
N VAL A 453 10.00 -25.99 -11.54
CA VAL A 453 9.24 -24.90 -12.18
C VAL A 453 9.54 -24.85 -13.68
N LEU A 454 10.80 -25.09 -14.04
CA LEU A 454 11.27 -24.94 -15.41
C LEU A 454 10.75 -26.05 -16.33
N CYS A 455 10.38 -27.22 -15.78
CA CYS A 455 9.69 -28.29 -16.51
C CYS A 455 8.40 -27.83 -17.21
N ASN A 456 7.69 -26.82 -16.69
CA ASN A 456 6.54 -26.24 -17.37
C ASN A 456 6.99 -25.07 -18.27
N PRO A 457 6.93 -25.20 -19.61
CA PRO A 457 7.34 -24.14 -20.53
C PRO A 457 6.38 -22.96 -20.56
N ASN A 458 5.15 -23.11 -20.04
CA ASN A 458 4.09 -22.08 -20.07
C ASN A 458 4.13 -21.13 -18.86
N CYS A 459 5.04 -21.35 -17.91
CA CYS A 459 5.18 -20.53 -16.72
C CYS A 459 6.29 -19.47 -16.91
N ASN A 460 5.92 -18.18 -16.89
CA ASN A 460 6.87 -17.08 -16.76
C ASN A 460 7.43 -17.05 -15.34
N VAL A 461 8.75 -17.00 -15.19
CA VAL A 461 9.41 -16.99 -13.87
C VAL A 461 10.30 -15.76 -13.76
N ASN A 462 10.08 -14.94 -12.74
CA ASN A 462 10.96 -13.82 -12.40
C ASN A 462 11.46 -13.97 -10.96
N ILE A 463 12.75 -13.78 -10.76
CA ILE A 463 13.37 -13.78 -9.44
C ILE A 463 14.06 -12.44 -9.24
N TYR A 464 13.75 -11.82 -8.11
CA TYR A 464 14.29 -10.54 -7.70
C TYR A 464 14.99 -10.67 -6.34
N ASP A 465 15.98 -9.81 -6.09
CA ASP A 465 16.44 -9.56 -4.73
C ASP A 465 15.44 -8.68 -3.95
N HIS A 466 15.73 -8.45 -2.66
CA HIS A 466 14.95 -7.56 -1.80
C HIS A 466 14.83 -6.10 -2.31
N ALA A 467 15.77 -5.66 -3.15
CA ALA A 467 15.78 -4.34 -3.77
C ALA A 467 15.07 -4.31 -5.14
N TRP A 468 14.40 -5.40 -5.52
CA TRP A 468 13.72 -5.58 -6.81
C TRP A 468 14.65 -5.58 -8.02
N THR A 469 15.94 -5.87 -7.81
CA THR A 469 16.90 -6.11 -8.89
C THR A 469 16.69 -7.52 -9.44
N ALA A 470 16.59 -7.66 -10.76
CA ALA A 470 16.38 -8.95 -11.40
C ALA A 470 17.62 -9.84 -11.25
N LEU A 471 17.43 -11.03 -10.66
CA LEU A 471 18.45 -12.06 -10.50
C LEU A 471 18.32 -13.15 -11.58
N TYR A 472 17.08 -13.49 -11.93
CA TYR A 472 16.76 -14.47 -12.97
C TYR A 472 15.42 -14.11 -13.62
N SER A 473 15.32 -14.32 -14.93
CA SER A 473 14.04 -14.18 -15.65
C SER A 473 13.96 -15.18 -16.79
N ARG A 474 12.83 -15.88 -16.86
CA ARG A 474 12.43 -16.70 -18.00
C ARG A 474 11.05 -16.26 -18.47
N LYS A 475 10.97 -15.87 -19.74
CA LYS A 475 9.71 -15.61 -20.43
C LYS A 475 9.35 -16.79 -21.33
N VAL A 476 8.07 -17.16 -21.35
CA VAL A 476 7.50 -18.09 -22.33
C VAL A 476 7.82 -17.54 -23.72
N ARG A 477 8.44 -18.36 -24.57
CA ARG A 477 8.63 -18.02 -25.99
C ARG A 477 7.27 -18.13 -26.66
N ILE A 478 6.70 -17.01 -27.08
CA ILE A 478 5.45 -16.92 -27.85
C ILE A 478 5.69 -17.41 -29.26
#